data_AF-F5Y7L6-F1
#
_entry.id   AF-F5Y7L6-F1
#
_cell.length_a   1.000
_cell.length_b   1.000
_cell.length_c   1.000
_cell.angle_alpha   90.00
_cell.angle_beta   90.00
_cell.angle_gamma   90.00
#
_symmetry.space_group_name_H-M   'P 1'
#
loop_
_entity.id
_entity.type
_entity.pdbx_description
1 polymer ?
#
loop_
_entity_poly.entity_id
_entity_poly.type
_entity_poly.pdbx_seq_one_letter_code
_entity_poly.pdbx_strand_id
1 'polypeptide(L)'
;MNNADQKRYYSPQFSGLAAVSVRRLAWAMGKPMPVAVDLMVRLLPSIVDPSKVCLSCRDNTKCQGCTFRSAITPEEKAALLAAL
;
A
#
# COMPACT_ATOMS: atom_id res chain seq x y z
N MET A 1 17.46 -21.02 -10.08
CA MET A 1 16.66 -19.79 -10.29
C MET A 1 17.52 -18.62 -9.83
N ASN A 2 18.01 -17.80 -10.76
CA ASN A 2 18.92 -16.71 -10.44
C ASN A 2 18.12 -15.53 -9.87
N ASN A 3 18.27 -15.28 -8.57
CA ASN A 3 17.65 -14.19 -7.81
C ASN A 3 18.30 -12.82 -8.11
N ALA A 4 18.49 -12.48 -9.39
CA ALA A 4 19.22 -11.27 -9.78
C ALA A 4 18.34 -10.00 -9.93
N ASP A 5 17.01 -10.13 -9.88
CA ASP A 5 16.09 -9.00 -10.16
C ASP A 5 15.15 -8.63 -9.00
N GLN A 6 15.45 -9.04 -7.77
CA GLN A 6 14.72 -8.51 -6.62
C GLN A 6 15.28 -7.15 -6.24
N LYS A 7 14.90 -6.11 -6.99
CA LYS A 7 15.13 -4.71 -6.64
C LYS A 7 14.56 -4.46 -5.25
N ARG A 8 15.43 -4.47 -4.23
CA ARG A 8 15.05 -4.24 -2.83
C ARG A 8 14.72 -2.78 -2.65
N TYR A 9 13.45 -2.43 -2.82
CA TYR A 9 12.91 -1.24 -2.17
C TYR A 9 13.09 -1.42 -0.65
N TYR A 10 13.56 -0.38 0.03
CA TYR A 10 13.73 -0.40 1.49
C TYR A 10 12.46 -0.95 2.13
N SER A 11 12.56 -2.09 2.81
CA SER A 11 11.42 -2.68 3.52
C SER A 11 11.27 -1.92 4.84
N PRO A 12 10.19 -1.17 5.03
CA PRO A 12 10.00 -0.46 6.29
C PRO A 12 9.93 -1.47 7.43
N GLN A 13 10.66 -1.20 8.51
CA GLN A 13 10.55 -2.00 9.73
C GLN A 13 9.27 -1.61 10.46
N PHE A 14 8.40 -2.58 10.70
CA PHE A 14 7.22 -2.41 11.53
C PHE A 14 7.59 -2.50 13.02
N SER A 15 6.88 -1.76 13.86
CA SER A 15 6.86 -2.08 15.29
C SER A 15 6.26 -3.46 15.52
N GLY A 16 6.56 -4.10 16.66
CA GLY A 16 6.02 -5.43 16.98
C GLY A 16 4.49 -5.47 16.89
N LEU A 17 3.81 -4.44 17.40
CA LEU A 17 2.34 -4.33 17.32
C LEU A 17 1.85 -4.15 15.88
N ALA A 18 2.48 -3.27 15.10
CA ALA A 18 2.10 -3.08 13.69
C ALA A 18 2.29 -4.37 12.88
N ALA A 19 3.37 -5.12 13.13
CA ALA A 19 3.62 -6.40 12.47
C ALA A 19 2.54 -7.44 12.79
N VAL A 20 2.07 -7.51 14.05
CA VAL A 20 0.96 -8.40 14.44
C VAL A 20 -0.33 -8.01 13.73
N SER A 21 -0.68 -6.72 13.70
CA SER A 21 -1.90 -6.24 13.05
C SER A 21 -1.91 -6.55 11.55
N VAL A 22 -0.82 -6.24 10.85
CA VAL A 22 -0.71 -6.50 9.40
C VAL A 22 -0.74 -8.01 9.11
N ARG A 23 -0.13 -8.85 9.95
CA ARG A 23 -0.18 -10.31 9.78
C ARG A 23 -1.60 -10.86 9.94
N ARG A 24 -2.32 -10.40 10.96
CA ARG A 24 -3.71 -10.81 11.19
C ARG A 24 -4.62 -10.38 10.04
N LEU A 25 -4.42 -9.17 9.51
CA LEU A 25 -5.13 -8.71 8.33
C LEU A 25 -4.82 -9.58 7.13
N ALA A 26 -3.54 -9.85 6.86
CA ALA A 26 -3.12 -10.69 5.75
C ALA A 26 -3.77 -12.09 5.82
N TRP A 27 -3.88 -12.68 7.01
CA TRP A 27 -4.61 -13.93 7.22
C TRP A 27 -6.11 -13.82 6.93
N ALA A 28 -6.77 -12.75 7.38
CA ALA A 28 -8.19 -12.51 7.09
C ALA A 28 -8.44 -12.40 5.58
N MET A 29 -7.53 -11.75 4.85
CA MET A 29 -7.58 -11.60 3.40
C MET A 29 -7.14 -12.86 2.62
N GLY A 30 -6.63 -13.89 3.31
CA GLY A 30 -6.03 -15.07 2.69
C GLY A 30 -4.81 -14.76 1.79
N LYS A 31 -4.02 -13.74 2.15
CA LYS A 31 -2.91 -13.21 1.33
C LYS A 31 -1.58 -13.18 2.09
N PRO A 32 -0.43 -13.25 1.40
CA PRO A 32 0.87 -12.97 2.03
C PRO A 32 0.95 -11.53 2.55
N MET A 33 1.68 -11.32 3.65
CA MET A 33 1.81 -10.02 4.32
C MET A 33 2.21 -8.86 3.39
N PRO A 34 3.20 -8.98 2.48
CA PRO A 34 3.56 -7.89 1.57
C PRO A 34 2.42 -7.50 0.62
N VAL A 35 1.62 -8.49 0.19
CA VAL A 35 0.47 -8.25 -0.69
C VAL A 35 -0.62 -7.51 0.07
N ALA A 36 -0.89 -7.89 1.33
CA ALA A 36 -1.84 -7.18 2.17
C ALA A 36 -1.42 -5.72 2.38
N VAL A 37 -0.14 -5.45 2.65
CA VAL A 37 0.37 -4.07 2.78
C VAL A 37 0.19 -3.28 1.48
N ASP A 38 0.52 -3.85 0.32
CA ASP A 38 0.31 -3.18 -0.97
C ASP A 38 -1.16 -2.77 -1.18
N LEU A 39 -2.09 -3.68 -0.88
CA LEU A 39 -3.53 -3.41 -0.97
C LEU A 39 -3.96 -2.29 0.01
N MET A 40 -3.44 -2.30 1.24
CA MET A 40 -3.70 -1.21 2.20
C MET A 40 -3.18 0.13 1.70
N VAL A 41 -1.96 0.19 1.12
CA VAL A 41 -1.39 1.42 0.56
C VAL A 41 -2.25 1.97 -0.58
N ARG A 42 -2.83 1.10 -1.42
CA ARG A 42 -3.78 1.49 -2.48
C ARG A 42 -5.11 2.02 -1.94
N LEU A 43 -5.51 1.61 -0.75
CA LEU A 43 -6.72 2.11 -0.08
C LEU A 43 -6.52 3.48 0.57
N LEU A 44 -5.28 3.84 0.96
CA LEU A 44 -5.00 5.10 1.67
C LEU A 44 -5.56 6.36 0.99
N PRO A 45 -5.48 6.56 -0.34
CA PRO A 45 -6.05 7.73 -1.02
C PRO A 45 -7.56 7.92 -0.80
N SER A 46 -8.28 6.86 -0.43
CA SER A 46 -9.72 6.94 -0.13
C SER A 46 -10.04 7.31 1.32
N ILE A 47 -9.03 7.41 2.17
CA ILE A 47 -9.14 7.64 3.62
C ILE A 47 -8.40 8.94 4.02
N VAL A 48 -7.28 9.25 3.37
CA VAL A 48 -6.48 10.45 3.64
C VAL A 48 -6.68 11.50 2.56
N ASP A 49 -6.53 12.78 2.93
CA ASP A 49 -6.54 13.90 1.97
C ASP A 49 -5.28 13.85 1.08
N PRO A 50 -5.41 13.55 -0.22
CA PRO A 50 -4.27 13.41 -1.11
C PRO A 50 -3.51 14.73 -1.30
N SER A 51 -4.17 15.88 -1.13
CA SER A 51 -3.57 17.20 -1.29
C SER A 51 -2.48 17.44 -0.23
N LYS A 52 -2.76 17.06 1.02
CA LYS A 52 -1.78 17.16 2.13
C LYS A 52 -0.57 16.26 1.92
N VAL A 53 -0.81 15.05 1.42
CA VAL A 53 0.26 14.10 1.09
C VAL A 53 1.14 14.66 -0.04
N CYS A 54 0.52 15.15 -1.11
CA CYS A 54 1.23 15.73 -2.25
C CYS A 54 2.05 16.97 -1.87
N LEU A 55 1.51 17.87 -1.03
CA LEU A 55 2.22 19.05 -0.55
C LEU A 55 3.50 18.72 0.24
N SER A 56 3.50 17.57 0.92
CA SER A 56 4.62 17.11 1.74
C SER A 56 5.60 16.20 0.98
N CYS A 57 5.34 15.91 -0.30
CA CYS A 57 6.13 14.99 -1.11
C CYS A 57 7.56 15.52 -1.34
N ARG A 58 8.56 14.67 -1.08
CA ARG A 58 9.98 15.01 -1.25
C ARG A 58 10.63 14.43 -2.51
N ASP A 59 9.90 13.56 -3.23
CA ASP A 59 10.35 12.97 -4.49
C ASP A 59 9.24 13.08 -5.54
N ASN A 60 9.33 14.14 -6.35
CA ASN A 60 8.35 14.41 -7.38
C ASN A 60 8.56 13.57 -8.66
N THR A 61 9.64 12.79 -8.76
CA THR A 61 9.96 11.99 -9.96
C THR A 61 9.01 10.80 -10.14
N LYS A 62 8.30 10.39 -9.08
CA LYS A 62 7.38 9.24 -9.07
C LYS A 62 5.91 9.63 -8.96
N CYS A 63 5.60 10.92 -8.86
CA CYS A 63 4.22 11.40 -8.64
C CYS A 63 3.24 10.97 -9.75
N GLN A 64 3.69 10.80 -11.00
CA GLN A 64 2.82 10.34 -12.10
C GLN A 64 2.25 8.93 -11.89
N GLY A 65 2.98 8.05 -11.19
CA GLY A 65 2.55 6.67 -10.91
C GLY A 65 2.15 6.43 -9.45
N CYS A 66 1.98 7.49 -8.66
CA CYS A 66 1.67 7.39 -7.24
C CYS A 66 0.17 7.22 -7.01
N THR A 67 -0.21 6.37 -6.05
CA THR A 67 -1.62 6.11 -5.69
C THR A 67 -2.35 7.35 -5.18
N PHE A 68 -1.65 8.37 -4.68
CA PHE A 68 -2.27 9.62 -4.22
C PHE A 68 -2.57 10.62 -5.33
N ARG A 69 -2.03 10.42 -6.55
CA ARG A 69 -2.32 11.29 -7.71
C ARG A 69 -3.34 10.65 -8.66
N SER A 70 -3.44 9.33 -8.65
CA SER A 70 -4.44 8.57 -9.40
C SER A 70 -5.61 8.26 -8.48
N ALA A 71 -6.82 8.73 -8.83
CA ALA A 71 -8.01 8.32 -8.09
C ALA A 71 -8.25 6.82 -8.30
N ILE A 72 -8.36 6.05 -7.21
CA ILE A 72 -8.93 4.71 -7.30
C ILE A 72 -10.41 4.85 -7.67
N THR A 73 -10.90 4.01 -8.58
CA THR A 73 -12.31 4.08 -8.95
C THR A 73 -13.19 3.56 -7.80
N PRO A 74 -14.47 3.94 -7.73
CA PRO A 74 -15.41 3.37 -6.76
C PRO A 74 -15.47 1.84 -6.81
N GLU A 75 -15.36 1.24 -8.00
CA GLU A 75 -15.35 -0.21 -8.21
C GLU A 75 -14.08 -0.85 -7.63
N GLU A 76 -12.91 -0.25 -7.88
CA GLU A 76 -11.64 -0.70 -7.30
C GLU A 76 -11.66 -0.60 -5.77
N LYS A 77 -12.20 0.50 -5.23
CA LYS A 77 -12.40 0.67 -3.79
C LYS A 77 -13.31 -0.41 -3.21
N ALA A 78 -14.44 -0.69 -3.86
CA ALA A 78 -15.36 -1.72 -3.42
C ALA A 78 -14.70 -3.12 -3.43
N ALA A 79 -13.95 -3.43 -4.49
CA ALA A 79 -13.21 -4.69 -4.60
C ALA A 79 -12.13 -4.83 -3.52
N LEU A 80 -11.39 -3.75 -3.22
CA LEU A 80 -10.38 -3.73 -2.16
C LEU A 80 -11.00 -3.88 -0.77
N LEU A 81 -12.14 -3.24 -0.51
CA LEU A 81 -12.86 -3.38 0.76
C LEU A 81 -13.49 -4.77 0.92
N ALA A 82 -13.99 -5.37 -0.17
CA ALA A 82 -14.50 -6.74 -0.14
C ALA A 82 -13.41 -7.80 0.08
N ALA A 83 -12.14 -7.43 -0.14
CA ALA A 83 -11.01 -8.31 0.12
C ALA A 83 -10.49 -8.25 1.57
N LEU A 84 -11.02 -7.35 2.41
CA LEU A 84 -10.72 -7.17 3.84
C LEU A 84 -11.77 -7.85 4.71
#